data_AF-A0A183BPM1-F1
#
_entry.id   AF-A0A183BPM1-F1
#
_cell.length_a   1.000
_cell.length_b   1.000
_cell.length_c   1.000
_cell.angle_alpha   90.00
_cell.angle_beta   90.00
_cell.angle_gamma   90.00
#
_symmetry.space_group_name_H-M   'P 1'
#
loop_
_entity.id
_entity.type
_entity.pdbx_description
1 polymer ?
#
loop_
_entity_poly.entity_id
_entity_poly.type
_entity_poly.pdbx_seq_one_letter_code
_entity_poly.pdbx_strand_id
1 'polypeptide(L)'
;MSSQPSSSQEQAAIALGLGANVPDEGDDASHLCHRSTCSRVGHVIWESPQLNQDRKGCAVWVECPHADCDLRVWACVHEPKCIKMVAGATEAEVLAAPELYFH
;
A
#
# COMPACT_ATOMS: atom_id res chain seq x y z
N MET A 1 11.03 8.19 -28.72
CA MET A 1 9.80 8.83 -29.24
C MET A 1 8.78 8.74 -28.14
N SER A 2 8.50 9.85 -27.47
CA SER A 2 7.61 9.89 -26.31
C SER A 2 6.18 9.99 -26.79
N SER A 3 5.42 8.91 -26.63
CA SER A 3 3.99 8.87 -26.97
C SER A 3 3.22 9.70 -25.94
N GLN A 4 2.57 10.78 -26.40
CA GLN A 4 1.68 11.59 -25.57
C GLN A 4 0.29 10.94 -25.49
N PRO A 5 -0.38 10.93 -24.33
CA PRO A 5 -1.75 10.40 -24.20
C PRO A 5 -2.75 11.33 -24.91
N SER A 6 -3.56 10.75 -25.79
CA SER A 6 -4.32 11.45 -26.83
C SER A 6 -5.81 11.65 -26.54
N SER A 7 -6.31 11.33 -25.34
CA SER A 7 -7.71 11.60 -25.01
C SER A 7 -7.87 12.77 -24.04
N SER A 8 -8.79 13.67 -24.35
CA SER A 8 -9.18 14.80 -23.49
C SER A 8 -9.77 14.35 -22.15
N GLN A 9 -10.18 13.08 -22.04
CA GLN A 9 -10.68 12.45 -20.82
C GLN A 9 -9.54 12.05 -19.87
N GLU A 10 -8.42 11.54 -20.38
CA GLU A 10 -7.22 11.24 -19.58
C GLU A 10 -6.62 12.51 -18.95
N GLN A 11 -6.61 13.61 -19.69
CA GLN A 11 -6.08 14.89 -19.20
C GLN A 11 -6.97 15.51 -18.11
N ALA A 12 -8.28 15.23 -18.12
CA ALA A 12 -9.23 15.73 -17.12
C ALA A 12 -9.10 15.03 -15.75
N ALA A 13 -8.77 13.73 -15.73
CA ALA A 13 -8.58 12.97 -14.49
C ALA A 13 -7.36 13.45 -13.69
N ILE A 14 -6.29 13.81 -14.40
CA ILE A 14 -5.04 14.33 -13.81
C ILE A 14 -5.26 15.71 -13.18
N ALA A 15 -6.10 16.56 -13.77
CA ALA A 15 -6.34 17.94 -13.32
C ALA A 15 -7.17 18.07 -12.02
N LEU A 16 -7.88 17.02 -11.60
CA LEU A 16 -8.74 17.01 -10.41
C LEU A 16 -8.06 16.46 -9.14
N GLY A 17 -6.77 16.13 -9.19
CA GLY A 17 -6.09 15.45 -8.07
C GLY A 17 -6.61 14.02 -7.83
N LEU A 18 -7.41 13.49 -8.75
CA LEU A 18 -7.86 12.11 -8.82
C LEU A 18 -6.79 11.26 -9.52
N GLY A 19 -5.59 11.23 -8.94
CA GLY A 19 -4.46 10.47 -9.46
C GLY A 19 -4.88 9.05 -9.88
N ALA A 20 -4.82 8.82 -11.19
CA ALA A 20 -4.62 7.54 -11.89
C ALA A 20 -5.13 6.28 -11.18
N ASN A 21 -6.39 5.91 -11.40
CA ASN A 21 -6.91 4.58 -11.09
C ASN A 21 -7.82 4.07 -12.21
N VAL A 22 -7.37 4.21 -13.46
CA VAL A 22 -7.98 3.45 -14.55
C VAL A 22 -7.31 2.07 -14.52
N PRO A 23 -8.06 0.98 -14.29
CA PRO A 23 -7.48 -0.36 -14.35
C PRO A 23 -7.00 -0.65 -15.77
N ASP A 24 -5.77 -1.14 -15.90
CA ASP A 24 -5.31 -1.73 -17.15
C ASP A 24 -5.79 -3.19 -17.26
N GLU A 25 -5.80 -3.73 -18.48
CA GLU A 25 -6.15 -5.13 -18.70
C GLU A 25 -5.14 -6.04 -17.98
N GLY A 26 -5.63 -6.80 -17.00
CA GLY A 26 -4.82 -7.72 -16.19
C GLY A 26 -4.44 -7.19 -14.81
N ASP A 27 -4.82 -5.97 -14.44
CA ASP A 27 -4.67 -5.47 -13.07
C ASP A 27 -5.70 -6.08 -12.12
N ASP A 28 -5.28 -6.26 -10.86
CA ASP A 28 -6.14 -6.63 -9.75
C ASP A 28 -6.46 -5.41 -8.89
N ALA A 29 -7.66 -5.44 -8.28
CA ALA A 29 -7.99 -4.53 -7.19
C ALA A 29 -7.18 -4.91 -5.95
N SER A 30 -6.33 -4.00 -5.49
CA SER A 30 -5.52 -4.18 -4.29
C SER A 30 -6.01 -3.27 -3.17
N HIS A 31 -6.42 -3.87 -2.06
CA HIS A 31 -6.92 -3.16 -0.89
C HIS A 31 -5.75 -2.84 0.05
N LEU A 32 -5.27 -1.59 0.04
CA LEU A 32 -4.18 -1.10 0.89
C LEU A 32 -4.46 -1.25 2.39
N CYS A 33 -5.74 -1.39 2.77
CA CYS A 33 -6.18 -1.61 4.14
C CYS A 33 -6.37 -3.09 4.52
N HIS A 34 -6.06 -4.04 3.63
CA HIS A 34 -6.23 -5.49 3.79
C HIS A 34 -7.67 -5.96 4.08
N ARG A 35 -8.67 -5.12 3.80
CA ARG A 35 -10.09 -5.47 3.93
C ARG A 35 -10.71 -5.66 2.56
N SER A 36 -10.94 -6.90 2.16
CA SER A 36 -11.50 -7.27 0.86
C SER A 36 -12.90 -6.69 0.57
N THR A 37 -13.63 -6.30 1.62
CA THR A 37 -14.96 -5.67 1.51
C THR A 37 -14.91 -4.14 1.53
N CYS A 38 -13.73 -3.53 1.63
CA CYS A 38 -13.59 -2.07 1.71
C CYS A 38 -13.74 -1.42 0.35
N SER A 39 -14.75 -0.56 0.18
CA SER A 39 -15.00 0.21 -1.03
C SER A 39 -14.60 1.69 -0.93
N ARG A 40 -13.86 2.07 0.12
CA ARG A 40 -13.48 3.47 0.33
C ARG A 40 -12.49 3.90 -0.76
N VAL A 41 -12.85 4.97 -1.46
CA VAL A 41 -11.98 5.61 -2.45
C VAL A 41 -10.66 5.99 -1.78
N GLY A 42 -9.54 5.63 -2.41
CA GLY A 42 -8.18 5.80 -1.88
C GLY A 42 -7.68 4.66 -0.99
N HIS A 43 -8.51 3.67 -0.65
CA HIS A 43 -8.07 2.43 0.00
C HIS A 43 -7.85 1.28 -1.00
N VAL A 44 -8.29 1.47 -2.24
CA VAL A 44 -8.17 0.52 -3.34
C VAL A 44 -7.35 1.16 -4.43
N ILE A 45 -6.36 0.43 -4.91
CA ILE A 45 -5.58 0.77 -6.10
C ILE A 45 -5.66 -0.36 -7.12
N TRP A 46 -5.36 -0.06 -8.38
CA TRP A 46 -5.16 -1.07 -9.41
C TRP A 46 -3.66 -1.32 -9.59
N GLU A 47 -3.26 -2.58 -9.49
CA GLU A 47 -1.87 -2.98 -9.69
C GLU A 47 -1.80 -4.42 -10.18
N SER A 48 -0.64 -4.82 -10.73
CA SER A 48 -0.45 -6.19 -11.19
C SER A 48 -0.71 -7.24 -10.08
N PRO A 49 -1.15 -8.46 -10.43
CA PRO A 49 -1.39 -9.53 -9.46
C PRO A 49 -0.17 -9.85 -8.59
N GLN A 50 1.05 -9.69 -9.12
CA GLN A 50 2.28 -9.88 -8.37
C GLN A 50 2.42 -8.85 -7.24
N LEU A 51 2.25 -7.56 -7.52
CA LEU A 51 2.32 -6.50 -6.51
C LEU A 51 1.22 -6.66 -5.46
N ASN A 52 0.01 -7.01 -5.88
CA ASN A 52 -1.09 -7.33 -4.97
C ASN A 52 -0.74 -8.50 -4.05
N GLN A 53 -0.09 -9.54 -4.58
CA GLN A 53 0.37 -10.67 -3.76
C GLN A 53 1.46 -10.27 -2.77
N ASP A 54 2.42 -9.46 -3.20
CA ASP A 54 3.51 -8.95 -2.37
C ASP A 54 2.99 -8.11 -1.20
N ARG A 55 1.75 -7.61 -1.27
CA ARG A 55 1.08 -6.92 -0.16
C ARG A 55 0.47 -7.86 0.87
N LYS A 56 0.12 -9.12 0.58
CA LYS A 56 -0.56 -10.01 1.56
C LYS A 56 0.31 -10.37 2.77
N GLY A 57 1.64 -10.26 2.62
CA GLY A 57 2.62 -10.35 3.71
C GLY A 57 3.25 -9.00 4.05
N CYS A 58 2.57 -7.88 3.77
CA CYS A 58 3.12 -6.55 4.00
C CYS A 58 3.34 -6.27 5.48
N ALA A 59 4.56 -6.54 5.90
CA ALA A 59 5.34 -5.78 6.86
C ALA A 59 6.78 -6.33 6.70
N VAL A 60 7.81 -5.50 6.89
CA VAL A 60 9.20 -5.99 6.95
C VAL A 60 9.89 -5.35 8.15
N TRP A 61 10.87 -6.05 8.70
CA TRP A 61 11.76 -5.45 9.69
C TRP A 61 12.65 -4.40 9.00
N VAL A 62 12.51 -3.15 9.42
CA VAL A 62 13.41 -2.07 9.03
C VAL A 62 14.19 -1.60 10.24
N GLU A 63 15.45 -1.27 10.02
CA GLU A 63 16.30 -0.70 11.07
C GLU A 63 15.87 0.74 11.34
N CYS A 64 15.92 1.13 12.62
CA CYS A 64 15.65 2.49 13.04
C CYS A 64 16.64 3.45 12.34
N PRO A 65 16.19 4.55 11.71
CA PRO A 65 17.08 5.44 10.97
C PRO A 65 18.00 6.30 11.86
N HIS A 66 17.91 6.18 13.19
CA HIS A 66 18.76 6.92 14.12
C HIS A 66 20.12 6.23 14.26
N ALA A 67 21.21 7.02 14.17
CA ALA A 67 22.59 6.55 14.05
C ALA A 67 23.08 5.63 15.19
N ASP A 68 22.46 5.67 16.37
CA ASP A 68 22.84 4.90 17.57
C ASP A 68 21.68 4.02 18.07
N CYS A 69 20.83 3.52 17.17
CA CYS A 69 19.63 2.76 17.54
C CYS A 69 19.61 1.38 16.86
N ASP A 70 19.80 0.32 17.66
CA ASP A 70 19.73 -1.07 17.19
C ASP A 70 18.28 -1.61 17.12
N LEU A 71 17.28 -0.75 17.32
CA LEU A 71 15.88 -1.16 17.29
C LEU A 71 15.45 -1.43 15.86
N ARG A 72 14.63 -2.47 15.70
CA ARG A 72 13.93 -2.78 14.45
C ARG A 72 12.46 -2.47 14.63
N VAL A 73 11.86 -1.90 13.60
CA VAL A 73 10.41 -1.66 13.56
C VAL A 73 9.81 -2.40 12.39
N TRP A 74 8.58 -2.87 12.56
CA TRP A 74 7.82 -3.34 11.42
C TRP A 74 7.34 -2.14 10.61
N ALA A 75 7.70 -2.10 9.33
CA ALA A 75 7.27 -1.02 8.44
C ALA A 75 6.80 -1.56 7.09
N CYS A 76 5.92 -0.80 6.45
CA CYS A 76 5.56 -1.02 5.06
C CYS A 76 6.60 -0.37 4.14
N VAL A 77 7.16 -1.14 3.22
CA VAL A 77 8.10 -0.63 2.20
C VAL A 77 7.43 -0.33 0.85
N HIS A 78 6.19 -0.78 0.64
CA HIS A 78 5.46 -0.56 -0.61
C HIS A 78 5.23 0.93 -0.89
N GLU A 79 5.07 1.25 -2.17
CA GLU A 79 4.62 2.54 -2.68
C GLU A 79 3.43 2.30 -3.62
N PRO A 80 2.21 2.82 -3.32
CA PRO A 80 1.85 3.52 -2.09
C PRO A 80 1.90 2.62 -0.85
N LYS A 81 2.02 3.24 0.33
CA LYS A 81 2.06 2.53 1.63
C LYS A 81 0.74 1.82 1.92
N CYS A 82 0.83 0.64 2.52
CA CYS A 82 -0.33 -0.04 3.10
C CYS A 82 -0.86 0.76 4.30
N ILE A 83 -2.18 0.92 4.37
CA ILE A 83 -2.90 1.68 5.40
C ILE A 83 -2.98 0.90 6.72
N LYS A 84 -2.78 -0.42 6.67
CA LYS A 84 -2.81 -1.33 7.84
C LYS A 84 -1.90 -0.88 9.00
N MET A 85 -0.81 -0.16 8.70
CA MET A 85 0.30 0.08 9.64
C MET A 85 0.24 1.41 10.40
N VAL A 86 -0.86 2.16 10.40
CA VAL A 86 -1.01 3.33 11.30
C VAL A 86 -1.48 2.88 12.69
N ALA A 87 -0.68 2.08 13.39
CA ALA A 87 -0.82 1.82 14.81
C ALA A 87 0.56 1.49 15.38
N GLY A 88 1.11 2.40 16.19
CA GLY A 88 2.43 2.29 16.81
C GLY A 88 2.47 1.19 17.87
N ALA A 89 2.52 -0.07 17.44
CA ALA A 89 2.78 -1.21 18.30
C ALA A 89 4.27 -1.54 18.30
N THR A 90 4.84 -1.64 19.49
CA THR A 90 6.19 -2.14 19.76
C THR A 90 6.29 -3.64 19.48
N GLU A 91 7.50 -4.17 19.28
CA GLU A 91 7.74 -5.60 19.08
C GLU A 91 7.14 -6.46 20.19
N ALA A 92 7.22 -5.99 21.44
CA ALA A 92 6.63 -6.66 22.59
C ALA A 92 5.11 -6.80 22.46
N GLU A 93 4.42 -5.79 21.93
CA GLU A 93 2.96 -5.79 21.76
C GLU A 93 2.52 -6.71 20.62
N VAL A 94 3.31 -6.81 19.55
CA VAL A 94 3.05 -7.72 18.42
C VAL A 94 3.31 -9.17 18.82
N LEU A 95 4.36 -9.44 19.60
CA LEU A 95 4.65 -10.79 20.12
C LEU A 95 3.66 -11.22 21.21
N ALA A 96 3.14 -10.28 22.00
CA ALA A 96 2.18 -10.56 23.05
C ALA A 96 0.77 -10.85 22.54
N ALA A 97 0.41 -10.34 21.36
CA ALA A 97 -0.93 -10.52 20.78
C ALA A 97 -0.89 -10.63 19.24
N PRO A 98 -0.22 -11.64 18.68
CA PRO A 98 -0.05 -11.78 17.23
C PRO A 98 -1.40 -11.84 16.49
N GLU A 99 -2.43 -12.41 17.11
CA GLU A 99 -3.78 -12.49 16.57
C GLU A 99 -4.43 -11.13 16.32
N LEU A 100 -4.02 -10.06 17.02
CA LEU A 100 -4.58 -8.71 16.82
C LEU A 100 -3.97 -7.98 15.62
N TYR A 101 -2.83 -8.45 15.11
CA TYR A 101 -2.07 -7.81 14.03
C TYR A 101 -2.00 -8.66 12.76
N PHE A 102 -2.16 -9.97 12.88
CA PHE A 102 -2.17 -10.93 11.78
C PHE A 102 -3.58 -11.53 11.63
N HIS A 103 -4.40 -10.89 10.79
CA HIS A 103 -5.63 -11.42 10.21
C HIS A 103 -5.50 -11.47 8.68
#